data_AF-I4VRQ6-F1
#
_entry.id   AF-I4VRQ6-F1
#
_cell.length_a   1.000
_cell.length_b   1.000
_cell.length_c   1.000
_cell.angle_alpha   90.00
_cell.angle_beta   90.00
_cell.angle_gamma   90.00
#
_symmetry.space_group_name_H-M   'P 1'
#
loop_
_entity.id
_entity.type
_entity.pdbx_description
1 polymer ?
#
loop_
_entity_poly.entity_id
_entity_poly.type
_entity_poly.pdbx_seq_one_letter_code
_entity_poly.pdbx_strand_id
1 'polypeptide(L)'
;MAVLAVVCLWFANANARAADQVTRSPARTAAEAGLVDIRTRVPDIAEDIKYAGRDNFVGTRVDGYLAPKCLLLQPVADALARVEHELRARHLRLKIWDCYRPARAVAHFVRWAHDLGDLRTKPQHYPDLHKSQLLGDYIAPVSGHSRGATVDLTLQRCATDGVCKALDMGTDFDFFGTRAHTDTAGVTAQQHANRRLLRDAMTREDFRNYPLEWWHYTLEPEPTPHMIYDVPVQ
;
A
#
# COMPACT_ATOMS: atom_id res chain seq x y z
N MET A 1 -43.52 23.85 51.21
CA MET A 1 -43.29 23.72 49.75
C MET A 1 -41.82 23.42 49.54
N ALA A 2 -41.49 22.19 49.20
CA ALA A 2 -40.12 21.71 49.03
C ALA A 2 -39.63 22.00 47.60
N VAL A 3 -38.45 22.59 47.47
CA VAL A 3 -37.77 22.81 46.19
C VAL A 3 -36.89 21.59 45.92
N LEU A 4 -37.23 20.81 44.90
CA LEU A 4 -36.42 19.68 44.42
C LEU A 4 -35.17 20.24 43.71
N ALA A 5 -33.99 19.93 44.23
CA ALA A 5 -32.72 20.10 43.53
C ALA A 5 -32.53 18.93 42.56
N VAL A 6 -32.52 19.22 41.25
CA VAL A 6 -32.17 18.25 40.21
C VAL A 6 -30.65 18.12 40.17
N VAL A 7 -30.13 17.01 40.67
CA VAL A 7 -28.73 16.61 40.51
C VAL A 7 -28.58 16.02 39.11
N CYS A 8 -28.06 16.81 38.17
CA CYS A 8 -27.58 16.30 36.88
C CYS A 8 -26.33 15.44 37.10
N LEU A 9 -26.51 14.12 37.12
CA LEU A 9 -25.43 13.15 37.03
C LEU A 9 -24.86 13.17 35.61
N TRP A 10 -23.67 13.75 35.46
CA TRP A 10 -22.86 13.62 34.26
C TRP A 10 -22.34 12.18 34.18
N PHE A 11 -22.96 11.34 33.35
CA PHE A 11 -22.33 10.10 32.92
C PHE A 11 -21.22 10.45 31.93
N ALA A 12 -19.97 10.43 32.39
CA ALA A 12 -18.82 10.45 31.51
C ALA A 12 -18.86 9.16 30.67
N ASN A 13 -19.17 9.28 29.38
CA ASN A 13 -19.09 8.20 28.40
C ASN A 13 -17.64 7.69 28.35
N ALA A 14 -17.36 6.56 28.99
CA ALA A 14 -16.06 5.89 28.99
C ALA A 14 -15.77 5.11 27.68
N ASN A 15 -16.47 5.42 26.57
CA ASN A 15 -16.41 4.68 25.31
C ASN A 15 -15.65 5.42 24.19
N ALA A 16 -14.60 6.17 24.53
CA ALA A 16 -13.76 6.89 23.57
C ALA A 16 -12.28 6.43 23.55
N ARG A 17 -11.98 5.17 23.93
CA ARG A 17 -10.60 4.65 23.98
C ARG A 17 -10.37 3.26 23.35
N ALA A 18 -11.31 2.75 22.55
CA ALA A 18 -11.20 1.40 21.97
C ALA A 18 -10.70 1.36 20.50
N ALA A 19 -10.43 2.52 19.88
CA ALA A 19 -9.83 2.60 18.56
C ALA A 19 -8.47 3.29 18.68
N ASP A 20 -7.37 2.52 18.76
CA ASP A 20 -6.03 2.96 18.30
C ASP A 20 -4.84 2.02 18.60
N GLN A 21 -5.00 0.93 19.35
CA GLN A 21 -3.83 0.09 19.66
C GLN A 21 -3.54 -0.94 18.56
N VAL A 22 -2.67 -0.55 17.66
CA VAL A 22 -1.99 -1.46 16.74
C VAL A 22 -1.13 -2.44 17.54
N THR A 23 -1.38 -3.74 17.38
CA THR A 23 -0.65 -4.82 18.05
C THR A 23 0.37 -5.41 17.10
N ARG A 24 1.61 -5.63 17.56
CA ARG A 24 2.63 -6.34 16.79
C ARG A 24 2.47 -7.85 17.00
N SER A 25 2.37 -8.60 15.89
CA SER A 25 2.28 -10.05 15.89
C SER A 25 3.55 -10.69 16.49
N PRO A 26 3.43 -11.80 17.26
CA PRO A 26 4.58 -12.55 17.74
C PRO A 26 5.21 -13.46 16.68
N ALA A 27 4.62 -13.55 15.48
CA ALA A 27 5.13 -14.37 14.38
C ALA A 27 6.58 -14.03 14.04
N ARG A 28 7.37 -15.08 13.78
CA ARG A 28 8.80 -15.00 13.46
C ARG A 28 9.09 -15.36 12.00
N THR A 29 8.14 -15.99 11.33
CA THR A 29 8.23 -16.37 9.91
C THR A 29 7.00 -15.92 9.13
N ALA A 30 7.12 -15.81 7.81
CA ALA A 30 5.99 -15.52 6.92
C ALA A 30 4.86 -16.54 7.09
N ALA A 31 5.21 -17.83 7.21
CA ALA A 31 4.24 -18.90 7.43
C ALA A 31 3.49 -18.76 8.77
N GLU A 32 4.19 -18.44 9.87
CA GLU A 32 3.55 -18.16 11.16
C GLU A 32 2.64 -16.93 11.11
N ALA A 33 2.95 -15.96 10.25
CA ALA A 33 2.13 -14.77 10.02
C ALA A 33 0.94 -15.01 9.06
N GLY A 34 0.79 -16.22 8.50
CA GLY A 34 -0.24 -16.51 7.50
C GLY A 34 -0.02 -15.81 6.15
N LEU A 35 1.21 -15.37 5.90
CA LEU A 35 1.62 -14.72 4.66
C LEU A 35 2.01 -15.77 3.61
N VAL A 36 1.50 -15.61 2.40
CA VAL A 36 1.77 -16.45 1.24
C VAL A 36 2.34 -15.62 0.11
N ASP A 37 3.21 -16.23 -0.71
CA ASP A 37 3.72 -15.63 -1.93
C ASP A 37 2.62 -15.64 -3.01
N ILE A 38 2.35 -14.49 -3.64
CA ILE A 38 1.35 -14.36 -4.71
C ILE A 38 1.61 -15.31 -5.88
N ARG A 39 2.87 -15.68 -6.15
CA ARG A 39 3.23 -16.62 -7.22
C ARG A 39 2.74 -18.04 -6.98
N THR A 40 2.34 -18.38 -5.74
CA THR A 40 1.67 -19.64 -5.48
C THR A 40 0.24 -19.68 -6.06
N ARG A 41 -0.34 -18.52 -6.38
CA ARG A 41 -1.66 -18.37 -7.03
C ARG A 41 -1.52 -17.97 -8.50
N VAL A 42 -0.58 -17.08 -8.80
CA VAL A 42 -0.31 -16.57 -10.15
C VAL A 42 1.20 -16.68 -10.45
N PRO A 43 1.69 -17.85 -10.92
CA PRO A 43 3.13 -18.11 -11.04
C PRO A 43 3.91 -17.13 -11.92
N ASP A 44 3.25 -16.54 -12.91
CA ASP A 44 3.83 -15.64 -13.91
C ASP A 44 3.51 -14.16 -13.65
N ILE A 45 2.94 -13.79 -12.48
CA ILE A 45 2.59 -12.39 -12.19
C ILE A 45 3.82 -11.48 -12.26
N ALA A 46 3.64 -10.30 -12.87
CA ALA A 46 4.74 -9.36 -13.02
C ALA A 46 5.03 -8.68 -11.68
N GLU A 47 6.28 -8.75 -11.25
CA GLU A 47 6.77 -8.13 -10.02
C GLU A 47 8.01 -7.29 -10.31
N ASP A 48 8.11 -6.18 -9.60
CA ASP A 48 9.24 -5.27 -9.57
C ASP A 48 9.31 -4.72 -8.15
N ILE A 49 9.60 -5.60 -7.19
CA ILE A 49 9.52 -5.31 -5.76
C ILE A 49 10.57 -4.25 -5.37
N LYS A 50 10.15 -2.98 -5.38
CA LYS A 50 11.04 -1.81 -5.41
C LYS A 50 11.93 -1.72 -4.19
N TYR A 51 11.38 -2.08 -3.03
CA TYR A 51 12.07 -2.00 -1.74
C TYR A 51 13.11 -3.11 -1.52
N ALA A 52 13.10 -4.17 -2.33
CA ALA A 52 14.19 -5.15 -2.37
C ALA A 52 15.42 -4.65 -3.16
N GLY A 53 15.25 -3.61 -3.97
CA GLY A 53 16.29 -2.97 -4.79
C GLY A 53 16.69 -1.57 -4.30
N ARG A 54 17.35 -0.80 -5.17
CA ARG A 54 17.73 0.61 -4.91
C ARG A 54 16.83 1.62 -5.62
N ASP A 55 15.97 1.16 -6.52
CA ASP A 55 15.05 1.98 -7.30
C ASP A 55 13.78 2.26 -6.49
N ASN A 56 13.92 3.10 -5.46
CA ASN A 56 12.84 3.53 -4.58
C ASN A 56 13.24 4.88 -3.93
N PHE A 57 12.30 5.53 -3.25
CA PHE A 57 12.53 6.87 -2.68
C PHE A 57 13.63 6.92 -1.60
N VAL A 58 13.98 5.80 -0.96
CA VAL A 58 15.10 5.75 0.01
C VAL A 58 16.45 5.71 -0.73
N GLY A 59 16.48 5.20 -1.98
CA GLY A 59 17.69 5.08 -2.79
C GLY A 59 18.62 3.93 -2.37
N THR A 60 18.13 3.02 -1.53
CA THR A 60 18.83 1.81 -1.08
C THR A 60 17.84 0.68 -0.84
N ARG A 61 18.33 -0.55 -0.63
CA ARG A 61 17.49 -1.66 -0.17
C ARG A 61 16.91 -1.32 1.20
N VAL A 62 15.62 -1.56 1.36
CA VAL A 62 14.89 -1.25 2.58
C VAL A 62 15.02 -2.40 3.57
N ASP A 63 15.23 -2.07 4.86
CA ASP A 63 15.29 -3.06 5.94
C ASP A 63 14.11 -4.02 5.92
N GLY A 64 14.38 -5.32 6.04
CA GLY A 64 13.37 -6.37 6.02
C GLY A 64 13.07 -6.97 4.65
N TYR A 65 13.43 -6.30 3.55
CA TYR A 65 13.38 -6.90 2.21
C TYR A 65 14.67 -7.67 1.92
N LEU A 66 14.62 -8.99 2.06
CA LEU A 66 15.73 -9.91 1.77
C LEU A 66 15.58 -10.61 0.41
N ALA A 67 14.36 -10.64 -0.13
CA ALA A 67 14.04 -11.14 -1.46
C ALA A 67 13.01 -10.23 -2.17
N PRO A 68 13.01 -10.19 -3.51
CA PRO A 68 12.00 -9.48 -4.28
C PRO A 68 10.74 -10.35 -4.43
N LYS A 69 9.95 -10.47 -3.35
CA LYS A 69 8.70 -11.24 -3.33
C LYS A 69 7.52 -10.39 -2.86
N CYS A 70 6.38 -10.57 -3.49
CA CYS A 70 5.10 -10.11 -2.96
C CYS A 70 4.49 -11.15 -2.01
N LEU A 71 4.55 -10.88 -0.71
CA LEU A 71 3.86 -11.66 0.31
C LEU A 71 2.54 -10.98 0.71
N LEU A 72 1.47 -11.73 0.90
CA LEU A 72 0.15 -11.24 1.28
C LEU A 72 -0.52 -12.21 2.26
N LEU A 73 -1.46 -11.75 3.07
CA LEU A 73 -2.34 -12.69 3.78
C LEU A 73 -3.12 -13.52 2.75
N GLN A 74 -3.35 -14.80 3.04
CA GLN A 74 -4.00 -15.71 2.12
C GLN A 74 -5.28 -15.17 1.43
N PRO A 75 -6.30 -14.64 2.14
CA PRO A 75 -7.50 -14.12 1.48
C PRO A 75 -7.21 -12.96 0.52
N VAL A 76 -6.16 -12.19 0.77
CA VAL A 76 -5.73 -11.04 -0.04
C VAL A 76 -5.02 -11.53 -1.31
N ALA A 77 -4.16 -12.54 -1.20
CA ALA A 77 -3.55 -13.18 -2.35
C ALA A 77 -4.60 -13.82 -3.27
N ASP A 78 -5.59 -14.49 -2.67
CA ASP A 78 -6.67 -15.15 -3.41
C ASP A 78 -7.58 -14.13 -4.11
N ALA A 79 -7.87 -12.97 -3.49
CA ALA A 79 -8.60 -11.86 -4.13
C ALA A 79 -7.80 -11.22 -5.28
N LEU A 80 -6.52 -10.94 -5.06
CA LEU A 80 -5.66 -10.36 -6.09
C LEU A 80 -5.51 -11.28 -7.31
N ALA A 81 -5.46 -12.59 -7.09
CA ALA A 81 -5.44 -13.57 -8.16
C ALA A 81 -6.71 -13.54 -9.03
N ARG A 82 -7.89 -13.26 -8.44
CA ARG A 82 -9.14 -13.07 -9.20
C ARG A 82 -9.11 -11.80 -10.04
N VAL A 83 -8.57 -10.70 -9.50
CA VAL A 83 -8.35 -9.45 -10.28
C VAL A 83 -7.46 -9.74 -11.50
N GLU A 84 -6.31 -10.38 -11.30
CA GLU A 84 -5.40 -10.75 -12.40
C GLU A 84 -6.09 -11.64 -13.44
N HIS A 85 -6.81 -12.67 -13.00
CA HIS A 85 -7.53 -13.58 -13.90
C HIS A 85 -8.51 -12.83 -14.80
N GLU A 86 -9.29 -11.90 -14.22
CA GLU A 86 -10.29 -11.14 -14.95
C GLU A 86 -9.67 -10.16 -15.96
N LEU A 87 -8.56 -9.51 -15.57
CA LEU A 87 -7.83 -8.59 -16.45
C LEU A 87 -7.26 -9.29 -17.69
N ARG A 88 -6.84 -10.55 -17.57
CA ARG A 88 -6.26 -11.31 -18.70
C ARG A 88 -7.22 -11.47 -19.86
N ALA A 89 -8.53 -11.60 -19.60
CA ALA A 89 -9.56 -11.66 -20.64
C ALA A 89 -9.61 -10.38 -21.50
N ARG A 90 -8.97 -9.30 -21.04
CA ARG A 90 -8.95 -7.98 -21.69
C ARG A 90 -7.56 -7.58 -22.18
N HIS A 91 -6.64 -8.56 -22.28
CA HIS A 91 -5.22 -8.35 -22.58
C HIS A 91 -4.53 -7.38 -21.60
N LEU A 92 -4.99 -7.39 -20.36
CA LEU A 92 -4.41 -6.62 -19.26
C LEU A 92 -3.83 -7.57 -18.21
N ARG A 93 -2.83 -7.09 -17.48
CA ARG A 93 -2.20 -7.81 -16.37
C ARG A 93 -1.79 -6.84 -15.27
N LEU A 94 -1.64 -7.33 -14.06
CA LEU A 94 -1.09 -6.58 -12.94
C LEU A 94 0.45 -6.60 -12.98
N LYS A 95 1.05 -5.48 -12.58
CA LYS A 95 2.46 -5.40 -12.18
C LYS A 95 2.55 -4.85 -10.76
N ILE A 96 3.20 -5.61 -9.88
CA ILE A 96 3.27 -5.34 -8.44
C ILE A 96 4.62 -4.70 -8.07
N TRP A 97 4.56 -3.67 -7.23
CA TRP A 97 5.74 -2.97 -6.69
C TRP A 97 5.97 -3.19 -5.20
N ASP A 98 4.90 -3.36 -4.43
CA ASP A 98 5.00 -3.73 -3.01
C ASP A 98 3.73 -4.46 -2.52
N CYS A 99 3.89 -5.28 -1.49
CA CYS A 99 2.82 -6.04 -0.84
C CYS A 99 2.98 -5.94 0.68
N TYR A 100 3.08 -7.06 1.40
CA TYR A 100 3.46 -7.03 2.81
C TYR A 100 4.79 -6.28 3.01
N ARG A 101 4.74 -5.27 3.89
CA ARG A 101 5.88 -4.43 4.28
C ARG A 101 6.17 -4.63 5.76
N PRO A 102 7.32 -5.21 6.14
CA PRO A 102 7.65 -5.41 7.54
C PRO A 102 7.67 -4.11 8.33
N ALA A 103 7.26 -4.11 9.61
CA ALA A 103 7.28 -2.89 10.43
C ALA A 103 8.68 -2.24 10.49
N ARG A 104 9.76 -3.02 10.40
CA ARG A 104 11.14 -2.49 10.30
C ARG A 104 11.41 -1.70 9.02
N ALA A 105 10.73 -2.03 7.91
CA ALA A 105 10.82 -1.27 6.67
C ALA A 105 10.19 0.11 6.84
N VAL A 106 9.01 0.18 7.50
CA VAL A 106 8.37 1.45 7.88
C VAL A 106 9.28 2.26 8.80
N ALA A 107 9.90 1.63 9.79
CA ALA A 107 10.88 2.29 10.66
C ALA A 107 12.08 2.84 9.87
N HIS A 108 12.52 2.15 8.80
CA HIS A 108 13.57 2.65 7.92
C HIS A 108 13.10 3.88 7.13
N PHE A 109 11.88 3.86 6.59
CA PHE A 109 11.29 5.03 5.92
C PHE A 109 11.22 6.24 6.83
N VAL A 110 10.79 6.06 8.08
CA VAL A 110 10.74 7.13 9.09
C VAL A 110 12.14 7.67 9.38
N ARG A 111 13.13 6.80 9.61
CA ARG A 111 14.53 7.25 9.83
C ARG A 111 15.06 8.03 8.62
N TRP A 112 14.81 7.56 7.40
CA TRP A 112 15.19 8.25 6.17
C TRP A 112 14.49 9.61 6.05
N ALA A 113 13.20 9.69 6.38
CA ALA A 113 12.43 10.94 6.29
C ALA A 113 12.94 12.01 7.28
N HIS A 114 13.46 11.59 8.44
CA HIS A 114 14.11 12.48 9.40
C HIS A 114 15.51 12.95 8.99
N ASP A 115 16.20 12.22 8.12
CA ASP A 115 17.46 12.67 7.53
C ASP A 115 17.18 13.68 6.41
N LEU A 116 16.99 14.95 6.77
CA LEU A 116 16.68 16.02 5.83
C LEU A 116 17.83 16.33 4.84
N GLY A 117 19.05 15.84 5.11
CA GLY A 117 20.21 16.03 4.24
C GLY A 117 20.25 15.05 3.06
N ASP A 118 19.63 13.88 3.20
CA ASP A 118 19.55 12.91 2.11
C ASP A 118 18.45 13.28 1.10
N LEU A 119 18.83 14.02 0.05
CA LEU A 119 17.94 14.48 -1.02
C LEU A 119 18.20 13.77 -2.35
N ARG A 120 18.95 12.66 -2.37
CA ARG A 120 19.45 12.04 -3.60
C ARG A 120 18.34 11.62 -4.58
N THR A 121 17.18 11.22 -4.06
CA THR A 121 16.00 10.74 -4.80
C THR A 121 14.95 11.83 -5.01
N LYS A 122 15.16 13.02 -4.44
CA LYS A 122 14.19 14.13 -4.49
C LYS A 122 13.72 14.47 -5.91
N PRO A 123 14.59 14.61 -6.93
CA PRO A 123 14.15 15.01 -8.27
C PRO A 123 13.14 14.04 -8.90
N GLN A 124 13.18 12.77 -8.52
CA GLN A 124 12.32 11.72 -9.06
C GLN A 124 11.05 11.55 -8.21
N HIS A 125 11.21 11.46 -6.88
CA HIS A 125 10.12 11.01 -6.01
C HIS A 125 9.32 12.15 -5.38
N TYR A 126 9.91 13.31 -5.15
CA TYR A 126 9.24 14.42 -4.46
C TYR A 126 9.81 15.77 -4.92
N PRO A 127 9.79 16.06 -6.24
CA PRO A 127 10.45 17.24 -6.80
C PRO A 127 9.89 18.55 -6.24
N ASP A 128 8.59 18.57 -5.95
CA ASP A 128 7.86 19.79 -5.57
C ASP A 128 7.67 19.94 -4.05
N LEU A 129 8.10 18.95 -3.25
CA LEU A 129 7.93 18.94 -1.80
C LEU A 129 9.26 19.12 -1.06
N HIS A 130 9.24 19.85 0.05
CA HIS A 130 10.31 19.80 1.01
C HIS A 130 10.25 18.45 1.76
N LYS A 131 11.40 17.81 2.01
CA LYS A 131 11.44 16.45 2.59
C LYS A 131 10.71 16.33 3.94
N SER A 132 10.71 17.41 4.74
CA SER A 132 9.97 17.44 6.01
C SER A 132 8.45 17.32 5.86
N GLN A 133 7.90 17.52 4.66
CA GLN A 133 6.47 17.36 4.36
C GLN A 133 6.09 15.92 4.03
N LEU A 134 7.07 15.01 3.90
CA LEU A 134 6.77 13.61 3.57
C LEU A 134 6.21 12.85 4.78
N LEU A 135 6.57 13.24 6.00
CA LEU A 135 5.98 12.66 7.22
C LEU A 135 4.54 13.15 7.39
N GLY A 136 3.62 12.21 7.63
CA GLY A 136 2.18 12.48 7.71
C GLY A 136 1.47 11.93 6.48
N ASP A 137 1.33 12.76 5.44
CA ASP A 137 0.48 12.45 4.28
C ASP A 137 1.00 11.29 3.41
N TYR A 138 2.32 11.09 3.33
CA TYR A 138 2.93 10.06 2.46
C TYR A 138 3.69 8.98 3.25
N ILE A 139 4.32 9.35 4.36
CA ILE A 139 5.06 8.44 5.24
C ILE A 139 4.43 8.48 6.62
N ALA A 140 3.76 7.39 6.97
CA ALA A 140 3.18 7.17 8.30
C ALA A 140 4.04 6.20 9.13
N PRO A 141 4.08 6.35 10.47
CA PRO A 141 4.79 5.43 11.36
C PRO A 141 4.15 4.04 11.45
N VAL A 142 2.90 3.90 10.98
CA VAL A 142 2.18 2.64 10.82
C VAL A 142 1.63 2.60 9.40
N SER A 143 1.80 1.47 8.72
CA SER A 143 1.37 1.27 7.33
C SER A 143 0.37 0.14 7.21
N GLY A 144 -0.62 0.31 6.32
CA GLY A 144 -1.53 -0.76 5.91
C GLY A 144 -0.80 -2.00 5.42
N HIS A 145 0.29 -1.82 4.69
CA HIS A 145 1.14 -2.91 4.20
C HIS A 145 1.69 -3.80 5.32
N SER A 146 1.94 -3.26 6.51
CA SER A 146 2.41 -4.05 7.64
C SER A 146 1.35 -4.99 8.20
N ARG A 147 0.08 -4.86 7.79
CA ARG A 147 -1.03 -5.77 8.12
C ARG A 147 -1.22 -6.89 7.08
N GLY A 148 -0.43 -6.90 6.01
CA GLY A 148 -0.45 -7.93 4.97
C GLY A 148 -1.69 -7.92 4.06
N ALA A 149 -2.47 -6.83 4.10
CA ALA A 149 -3.72 -6.68 3.35
C ALA A 149 -3.68 -5.60 2.26
N THR A 150 -2.51 -5.00 2.04
CA THR A 150 -2.31 -3.86 1.14
C THR A 150 -1.30 -4.20 0.05
N VAL A 151 -1.53 -3.66 -1.14
CA VAL A 151 -0.70 -3.85 -2.33
C VAL A 151 -0.54 -2.53 -3.10
N ASP A 152 0.66 -2.32 -3.63
CA ASP A 152 1.00 -1.24 -4.55
C ASP A 152 1.24 -1.83 -5.94
N LEU A 153 0.45 -1.40 -6.93
CA LEU A 153 0.49 -2.01 -8.27
C LEU A 153 0.00 -1.08 -9.40
N THR A 154 0.23 -1.53 -10.63
CA THR A 154 -0.28 -0.90 -11.85
C THR A 154 -0.84 -1.94 -12.82
N LEU A 155 -1.46 -1.45 -13.89
CA LEU A 155 -1.87 -2.25 -15.03
C LEU A 155 -0.79 -2.27 -16.11
N GLN A 156 -0.68 -3.39 -16.79
CA GLN A 156 0.04 -3.55 -18.04
C GLN A 156 -0.92 -3.99 -19.14
N ARG A 157 -0.66 -3.59 -20.37
CA ARG A 157 -1.29 -4.12 -21.57
C ARG A 157 -0.33 -5.08 -22.27
N CYS A 158 -0.79 -6.27 -22.58
CA CYS A 158 0.00 -7.30 -23.22
C CYS A 158 -0.40 -7.45 -24.70
N ALA A 159 0.58 -7.42 -25.59
CA ALA A 159 0.39 -7.75 -26.99
C ALA A 159 0.23 -9.27 -27.18
N THR A 160 -0.18 -9.68 -28.37
CA THR A 160 -0.40 -11.10 -28.72
C THR A 160 0.88 -11.94 -28.68
N ASP A 161 2.05 -11.31 -28.78
CA ASP A 161 3.36 -11.92 -28.62
C ASP A 161 3.79 -12.11 -27.15
N GLY A 162 2.94 -11.72 -26.20
CA GLY A 162 3.18 -11.82 -24.76
C GLY A 162 3.95 -10.65 -24.16
N VAL A 163 4.38 -9.67 -24.95
CA VAL A 163 5.09 -8.49 -24.44
C VAL A 163 4.10 -7.55 -23.74
N CYS A 164 4.32 -7.31 -22.45
CA CYS A 164 3.48 -6.44 -21.63
C CYS A 164 4.14 -5.09 -21.36
N LYS A 165 3.40 -3.99 -21.52
CA LYS A 165 3.84 -2.63 -21.22
C LYS A 165 2.92 -2.00 -20.17
N ALA A 166 3.50 -1.41 -19.13
CA ALA A 166 2.74 -0.67 -18.13
C ALA A 166 1.92 0.46 -18.78
N LEU A 167 0.68 0.64 -18.32
CA LEU A 167 -0.13 1.77 -18.72
C LEU A 167 0.45 3.05 -18.10
N ASP A 168 0.37 4.14 -18.85
CA ASP A 168 0.77 5.46 -18.35
C ASP A 168 -0.28 5.96 -17.35
N MET A 169 0.13 6.11 -16.09
CA MET A 169 -0.71 6.57 -14.99
C MET A 169 -0.42 8.03 -14.62
N GLY A 170 0.46 8.72 -15.35
CA GLY A 170 0.78 10.15 -15.17
C GLY A 170 1.86 10.47 -14.14
N THR A 171 2.20 9.52 -13.28
CA THR A 171 3.37 9.55 -12.39
C THR A 171 3.94 8.14 -12.28
N ASP A 172 5.20 8.04 -11.87
CA ASP A 172 5.78 6.77 -11.43
C ASP A 172 5.26 6.39 -10.03
N PHE A 173 5.55 5.15 -9.63
CA PHE A 173 5.38 4.66 -8.26
C PHE A 173 6.23 5.48 -7.27
N ASP A 174 5.74 5.65 -6.03
CA ASP A 174 6.37 6.46 -5.00
C ASP A 174 6.61 7.93 -5.42
N PHE A 175 5.79 8.47 -6.33
CA PHE A 175 5.75 9.90 -6.59
C PHE A 175 4.93 10.60 -5.48
N PHE A 176 5.59 11.24 -4.54
CA PHE A 176 4.94 12.01 -3.49
C PHE A 176 4.61 13.41 -4.00
N GLY A 177 3.33 13.62 -4.29
CA GLY A 177 2.77 14.89 -4.71
C GLY A 177 1.35 14.77 -5.22
N THR A 178 0.68 15.91 -5.39
CA THR A 178 -0.74 15.96 -5.77
C THR A 178 -1.06 15.32 -7.13
N ARG A 179 -0.06 15.17 -8.01
CA ARG A 179 -0.19 14.43 -9.27
C ARG A 179 -0.37 12.91 -9.08
N ALA A 180 0.01 12.35 -7.94
CA ALA A 180 -0.22 10.94 -7.63
C ALA A 180 -1.62 10.66 -7.06
N HIS A 181 -2.33 11.68 -6.58
CA HIS A 181 -3.68 11.51 -6.03
C HIS A 181 -4.60 10.97 -7.12
N THR A 182 -5.41 9.96 -6.79
CA THR A 182 -6.18 9.16 -7.76
C THR A 182 -7.04 10.02 -8.69
N ASP A 183 -7.77 10.98 -8.12
CA ASP A 183 -8.69 11.85 -8.84
C ASP A 183 -8.14 13.27 -9.10
N THR A 184 -6.81 13.44 -9.14
CA THR A 184 -6.14 14.73 -9.39
C THR A 184 -6.47 15.34 -10.75
N ALA A 185 -6.73 16.65 -10.84
CA ALA A 185 -6.90 17.33 -12.13
C ALA A 185 -5.59 17.50 -12.92
N GLY A 186 -4.44 17.16 -12.33
CA GLY A 186 -3.10 17.38 -12.90
C GLY A 186 -2.62 16.31 -13.88
N VAL A 187 -3.51 15.49 -14.45
CA VAL A 187 -3.18 14.42 -15.41
C VAL A 187 -4.10 14.45 -16.62
N THR A 188 -3.69 13.78 -17.70
CA THR A 188 -4.48 13.70 -18.94
C THR A 188 -5.74 12.84 -18.76
N ALA A 189 -6.72 13.01 -19.64
CA ALA A 189 -7.93 12.19 -19.65
C ALA A 189 -7.63 10.68 -19.81
N GLN A 190 -6.60 10.32 -20.59
CA GLN A 190 -6.19 8.92 -20.76
C GLN A 190 -5.55 8.34 -19.48
N GLN A 191 -4.69 9.10 -18.79
CA GLN A 191 -4.10 8.69 -17.52
C GLN A 191 -5.19 8.48 -16.45
N HIS A 192 -6.18 9.38 -16.39
CA HIS A 192 -7.37 9.17 -15.57
C HIS A 192 -8.16 7.92 -15.94
N ALA A 193 -8.36 7.66 -17.24
CA ALA A 193 -9.05 6.45 -17.68
C ALA A 193 -8.29 5.18 -17.27
N ASN A 194 -6.95 5.19 -17.32
CA ASN A 194 -6.12 4.07 -16.87
C ASN A 194 -6.22 3.87 -15.34
N ARG A 195 -6.20 4.95 -14.54
CA ARG A 195 -6.40 4.87 -13.08
C ARG A 195 -7.78 4.35 -12.71
N ARG A 196 -8.84 4.82 -13.39
CA ARG A 196 -10.21 4.30 -13.21
C ARG A 196 -10.30 2.82 -13.56
N LEU A 197 -9.71 2.42 -14.68
CA LEU A 197 -9.67 1.02 -15.10
C LEU A 197 -9.02 0.13 -14.02
N LEU A 198 -7.93 0.59 -13.42
CA LEU A 198 -7.29 -0.11 -12.31
C LEU A 198 -8.21 -0.15 -11.08
N ARG A 199 -8.71 1.02 -10.65
CA ARG A 199 -9.59 1.14 -9.49
C ARG A 199 -10.82 0.25 -9.62
N ASP A 200 -11.49 0.25 -10.76
CA ASP A 200 -12.69 -0.54 -11.02
C ASP A 200 -12.39 -2.06 -11.03
N ALA A 201 -11.20 -2.47 -11.48
CA ALA A 201 -10.77 -3.87 -11.41
C ALA A 201 -10.51 -4.30 -9.96
N MET A 202 -9.82 -3.46 -9.19
CA MET A 202 -9.52 -3.71 -7.78
C MET A 202 -10.80 -3.73 -6.92
N THR A 203 -11.68 -2.73 -7.07
CA THR A 203 -12.93 -2.61 -6.29
C THR A 203 -13.89 -3.78 -6.48
N ARG A 204 -13.89 -4.44 -7.64
CA ARG A 204 -14.75 -5.62 -7.86
C ARG A 204 -14.36 -6.84 -7.02
N GLU A 205 -13.14 -6.85 -6.50
CA GLU A 205 -12.62 -7.84 -5.55
C GLU A 205 -12.38 -7.22 -4.17
N ASP A 206 -13.20 -6.22 -3.83
CA ASP A 206 -13.27 -5.55 -2.53
C ASP A 206 -12.00 -4.80 -2.09
N PHE A 207 -11.08 -4.50 -3.03
CA PHE A 207 -9.97 -3.62 -2.76
C PHE A 207 -10.40 -2.15 -2.81
N ARG A 208 -10.06 -1.41 -1.75
CA ARG A 208 -10.26 0.03 -1.66
C ARG A 208 -8.98 0.79 -1.96
N ASN A 209 -9.08 1.77 -2.85
CA ASN A 209 -7.98 2.69 -3.16
C ASN A 209 -7.75 3.71 -2.03
N TYR A 210 -6.48 4.04 -1.78
CA TYR A 210 -6.10 5.22 -1.00
C TYR A 210 -6.09 6.49 -1.89
N PRO A 211 -6.84 7.55 -1.57
CA PRO A 211 -7.03 8.68 -2.49
C PRO A 211 -5.75 9.46 -2.87
N LEU A 212 -4.70 9.43 -2.05
CA LEU A 212 -3.47 10.18 -2.31
C LEU A 212 -2.48 9.42 -3.21
N GLU A 213 -2.71 8.12 -3.44
CA GLU A 213 -1.81 7.24 -4.18
C GLU A 213 -2.61 6.33 -5.12
N TRP A 214 -2.57 6.61 -6.42
CA TRP A 214 -3.37 5.86 -7.41
C TRP A 214 -3.05 4.36 -7.49
N TRP A 215 -1.85 3.95 -7.05
CA TRP A 215 -1.36 2.58 -7.07
C TRP A 215 -1.71 1.76 -5.83
N HIS A 216 -2.18 2.41 -4.76
CA HIS A 216 -2.30 1.82 -3.42
C HIS A 216 -3.70 1.30 -3.12
N TYR A 217 -3.79 0.02 -2.73
CA TYR A 217 -5.05 -0.67 -2.50
C TYR A 217 -5.00 -1.57 -1.27
N THR A 218 -6.04 -1.53 -0.44
CA THR A 218 -6.21 -2.42 0.72
C THR A 218 -7.49 -3.23 0.57
N LEU A 219 -7.44 -4.54 0.83
CA LEU A 219 -8.63 -5.39 0.84
C LEU A 219 -9.54 -5.02 2.02
N GLU A 220 -10.83 -4.79 1.76
CA GLU A 220 -11.84 -4.54 2.79
C GLU A 220 -12.91 -5.64 2.84
N PRO A 221 -13.33 -6.11 4.03
CA PRO A 221 -12.73 -5.85 5.33
C PRO A 221 -11.32 -6.46 5.42
N GLU A 222 -10.39 -5.77 6.08
CA GLU A 222 -9.05 -6.31 6.32
C GLU A 222 -9.14 -7.55 7.22
N PRO A 223 -8.36 -8.62 6.94
CA PRO A 223 -8.39 -9.82 7.79
C PRO A 223 -7.92 -9.56 9.23
N THR A 224 -6.92 -8.68 9.41
CA THR A 224 -6.35 -8.35 10.72
C THR A 224 -6.08 -6.84 10.85
N PRO A 225 -7.12 -5.99 10.95
CA PRO A 225 -6.99 -4.52 10.83
C PRO A 225 -6.16 -3.86 11.95
N HIS A 226 -5.98 -4.54 13.08
CA HIS A 226 -5.23 -4.04 14.23
C HIS A 226 -3.90 -4.77 14.46
N MET A 227 -3.49 -5.69 13.56
CA MET A 227 -2.27 -6.48 13.73
C MET A 227 -1.25 -6.16 12.65
N ILE A 228 -0.06 -5.71 13.07
CA ILE A 228 1.10 -5.54 12.17
C ILE A 228 2.10 -6.68 12.36
N TYR A 229 2.80 -7.04 11.29
CA TYR A 229 3.81 -8.08 11.29
C TYR A 229 5.21 -7.50 11.03
N ASP A 230 6.24 -8.12 11.58
CA ASP A 230 7.65 -7.72 11.33
C ASP A 230 8.56 -8.93 11.07
N VAL A 231 8.10 -9.80 10.17
CA VAL A 231 8.89 -10.90 9.64
C VAL A 231 9.58 -10.46 8.35
N PRO A 232 10.83 -10.84 8.06
CA PRO A 232 11.47 -10.45 6.80
C PRO A 232 10.74 -11.02 5.57
N VAL A 233 10.79 -10.30 4.45
CA VAL A 233 10.42 -10.80 3.13
C VAL A 233 11.60 -11.59 2.58
N GLN A 234 11.48 -12.92 2.47
CA GLN A 234 12.57 -13.83 2.09
C GLN A 234 12.10 -15.02 1.25
#